data_AF-A0A0R1N376-F1
#
_entry.id   AF-A0A0R1N376-F1
#
_cell.length_a   1.000
_cell.length_b   1.000
_cell.length_c   1.000
_cell.angle_alpha   90.00
_cell.angle_beta   90.00
_cell.angle_gamma   90.00
#
_symmetry.space_group_name_H-M   'P 1'
#
loop_
_entity.id
_entity.type
_entity.pdbx_description
1 polymer ?
#
loop_
_entity_poly.entity_id
_entity_poly.type
_entity_poly.pdbx_seq_one_letter_code
_entity_poly.pdbx_strand_id
1 'polypeptide(L)'
;MTNENDRINVRVDAKLKEQVTRVLDDLGLDMTTAITLYLAQVVQDKRLPFVPDTMDPLDRATTIALNQIARGESEEFDTVDAWWHSLNSN
;
A
#
# COMPACT_ATOMS: atom_id res chain seq x y z
N MET A 1 24.45 19.62 -7.88
CA MET A 1 23.22 19.31 -8.66
C MET A 1 22.17 20.28 -8.19
N THR A 2 21.73 21.19 -9.04
CA THR A 2 20.62 22.10 -8.72
C THR A 2 19.35 21.26 -8.62
N ASN A 3 18.70 21.26 -7.46
CA ASN A 3 17.34 20.73 -7.33
C ASN A 3 16.43 21.70 -8.07
N GLU A 4 16.20 21.42 -9.35
CA GLU A 4 15.23 22.16 -10.15
C GLU A 4 13.84 21.68 -9.74
N ASN A 5 13.08 22.57 -9.09
CA ASN A 5 11.71 22.28 -8.69
C ASN A 5 10.79 22.51 -9.88
N ASP A 6 10.15 21.45 -10.37
CA ASP A 6 9.14 21.52 -11.41
C ASP A 6 7.73 21.37 -10.81
N ARG A 7 6.71 21.92 -11.48
CA ARG A 7 5.32 21.99 -10.97
C ARG A 7 4.44 20.93 -11.61
N ILE A 8 3.76 20.16 -10.77
CA ILE A 8 2.71 19.23 -11.20
C ILE A 8 1.35 19.88 -10.94
N ASN A 9 0.55 20.05 -12.00
CA ASN A 9 -0.83 20.53 -11.92
C ASN A 9 -1.81 19.39 -12.21
N VAL A 10 -2.65 19.03 -11.23
CA VAL A 10 -3.63 17.95 -11.36
C VAL A 10 -5.04 18.49 -11.14
N ARG A 11 -5.98 18.08 -12.00
CA ARG A 11 -7.42 18.31 -11.78
C ARG A 11 -7.99 17.12 -11.01
N VAL A 12 -8.66 17.42 -9.89
CA VAL A 12 -9.33 16.44 -9.04
C VAL A 12 -10.72 16.94 -8.70
N ASP A 13 -11.63 16.01 -8.43
CA ASP A 13 -12.96 16.34 -7.91
C ASP A 13 -12.84 17.06 -6.55
N ALA A 14 -13.70 18.04 -6.30
CA ALA A 14 -13.65 18.86 -5.10
C ALA A 14 -13.94 18.04 -3.83
N LYS A 15 -14.87 17.07 -3.89
CA LYS A 15 -15.18 16.20 -2.75
C LYS A 15 -14.04 15.24 -2.48
N LEU A 16 -13.43 14.68 -3.54
CA LEU A 16 -12.25 13.83 -3.39
C LEU A 16 -11.10 14.60 -2.71
N LYS A 17 -10.83 15.83 -3.13
CA LYS A 17 -9.81 16.68 -2.50
C LYS A 17 -10.09 16.88 -1.02
N GLU A 18 -11.33 17.18 -0.66
CA GLU A 18 -11.72 17.39 0.73
C GLU A 18 -11.55 16.12 1.58
N GLN A 19 -11.99 14.97 1.06
CA GLN A 19 -11.86 13.67 1.74
C GLN A 19 -10.40 13.32 1.99
N VAL A 20 -9.55 13.41 0.96
CA VAL A 20 -8.12 13.11 1.10
C VAL A 20 -7.45 14.07 2.07
N THR A 21 -7.81 15.37 2.04
CA THR A 21 -7.22 16.36 2.97
C THR A 21 -7.49 15.98 4.42
N ARG A 22 -8.72 15.60 4.78
CA ARG A 22 -9.06 15.17 6.14
C ARG A 22 -8.26 13.94 6.57
N VAL A 23 -8.15 12.94 5.69
CA VAL A 23 -7.37 11.72 5.97
C VAL A 23 -5.89 12.04 6.17
N LEU A 24 -5.32 12.94 5.37
CA LEU A 24 -3.93 13.34 5.51
C LEU A 24 -3.69 14.18 6.78
N ASP A 25 -4.63 15.05 7.15
CA ASP A 25 -4.56 15.83 8.40
C ASP A 25 -4.57 14.91 9.63
N ASP A 26 -5.39 13.86 9.63
CA ASP A 26 -5.41 12.84 10.70
C ASP A 26 -4.06 12.10 10.80
N LEU A 27 -3.32 11.99 9.69
CA LEU A 27 -1.98 11.41 9.62
C LEU A 27 -0.86 12.44 9.89
N GLY A 28 -1.18 13.72 10.07
CA GLY A 28 -0.21 14.81 10.22
C GLY A 28 0.60 15.11 8.95
N LEU A 29 0.05 14.83 7.77
CA LEU A 29 0.68 15.01 6.47
C LEU A 29 -0.02 16.08 5.66
N ASP A 30 0.73 16.85 4.87
CA ASP A 30 0.15 17.72 3.84
C ASP A 30 0.05 17.00 2.49
N MET A 31 -0.77 17.56 1.59
CA MET A 31 -0.99 17.02 0.25
C MET A 31 0.31 16.91 -0.56
N THR A 32 1.22 17.88 -0.41
CA THR A 32 2.49 17.89 -1.14
C THR A 32 3.36 16.71 -0.72
N THR A 33 3.48 16.46 0.59
CA THR A 33 4.23 15.36 1.19
C THR A 33 3.66 14.03 0.74
N ALA A 34 2.34 13.86 0.78
CA ALA A 34 1.68 12.64 0.31
C ALA A 34 1.97 12.36 -1.17
N ILE A 35 1.89 13.38 -2.04
CA ILE A 35 2.21 13.25 -3.47
C ILE A 35 3.69 12.92 -3.68
N THR A 36 4.60 13.57 -2.94
CA THR A 36 6.04 13.28 -3.03
C THR A 36 6.34 11.84 -2.61
N LEU A 37 5.74 11.34 -1.53
CA LEU A 37 5.89 9.95 -1.09
C LEU A 37 5.39 8.97 -2.16
N TYR A 38 4.22 9.23 -2.73
CA TYR A 38 3.67 8.43 -3.82
C TYR A 38 4.66 8.35 -5.01
N LEU A 39 5.18 9.49 -5.46
CA LEU A 39 6.12 9.54 -6.59
C LEU A 39 7.45 8.84 -6.26
N ALA A 40 7.96 9.01 -5.03
CA ALA A 40 9.16 8.32 -4.57
C ALA A 40 8.99 6.80 -4.59
N GLN A 41 7.85 6.29 -4.11
CA GLN A 41 7.54 4.87 -4.11
C GLN A 41 7.48 4.30 -5.53
N VAL A 42 6.88 5.03 -6.47
CA VAL A 42 6.83 4.63 -7.89
C VAL A 42 8.24 4.52 -8.48
N VAL A 43 9.13 5.45 -8.15
CA VAL A 43 10.52 5.43 -8.62
C VAL A 43 11.31 4.28 -7.99
N GLN A 44 11.08 4.01 -6.71
CA GLN A 44 11.77 2.95 -5.96
C GLN A 44 11.40 1.56 -6.48
N ASP A 45 10.10 1.26 -6.57
CA ASP A 45 9.64 -0.09 -6.90
C ASP A 45 9.42 -0.32 -8.39
N LYS A 46 9.53 0.73 -9.23
CA LYS A 46 9.24 0.69 -10.67
C LYS A 46 7.84 0.15 -11.00
N ARG A 47 6.88 0.39 -10.11
CA ARG A 47 5.47 -0.01 -10.24
C ARG A 47 4.58 0.97 -9.47
N LEU A 48 3.27 0.88 -9.69
CA LEU A 48 2.32 1.60 -8.86
C LEU A 48 2.38 1.08 -7.41
N PRO A 49 2.24 1.95 -6.40
CA PRO A 49 2.24 1.56 -4.99
C PRO A 49 0.92 0.90 -4.55
N PHE A 50 0.13 0.44 -5.52
CA PHE A 50 -1.05 -0.39 -5.35
C PHE A 50 -1.31 -1.15 -6.67
N VAL A 51 -2.04 -2.26 -6.60
CA VAL A 51 -2.45 -3.01 -7.78
C VAL A 51 -3.78 -2.43 -8.29
N PRO A 52 -3.82 -1.87 -9.51
CA PRO A 52 -5.07 -1.44 -10.12
C PRO A 52 -5.84 -2.68 -10.59
N ASP A 53 -6.83 -3.09 -9.81
CA ASP A 53 -7.79 -4.10 -10.19
C ASP A 53 -9.19 -3.70 -9.75
N THR A 54 -10.20 -4.32 -10.35
CA THR A 54 -11.62 -4.15 -10.01
C THR A 54 -12.10 -5.24 -9.07
N MET A 55 -11.19 -6.01 -8.47
CA MET A 55 -11.55 -7.11 -7.58
C MET A 55 -12.02 -6.53 -6.25
N ASP A 56 -12.96 -7.22 -5.62
CA ASP A 56 -13.27 -6.95 -4.23
C ASP A 56 -11.99 -7.10 -3.38
N PRO A 57 -11.75 -6.23 -2.38
CA PRO A 57 -10.57 -6.33 -1.52
C PRO A 57 -10.37 -7.73 -0.90
N LEU A 58 -11.45 -8.43 -0.55
CA LEU A 58 -11.39 -9.77 0.01
C LEU A 58 -10.98 -10.82 -1.04
N ASP A 59 -11.52 -10.71 -2.25
CA ASP A 59 -11.14 -11.58 -3.38
C ASP A 59 -9.67 -11.40 -3.76
N ARG A 60 -9.19 -10.14 -3.75
CA ARG A 60 -7.78 -9.82 -3.96
C ARG A 60 -6.91 -10.48 -2.88
N ALA A 61 -7.26 -10.30 -1.60
CA ALA A 61 -6.51 -10.88 -0.49
C ALA A 61 -6.42 -12.41 -0.59
N THR A 62 -7.55 -13.06 -0.90
CA THR A 62 -7.62 -14.50 -1.11
C THR A 62 -6.74 -14.95 -2.27
N THR A 63 -6.78 -14.23 -3.39
CA THR A 63 -5.96 -14.54 -4.57
C THR A 63 -4.46 -14.37 -4.28
N ILE A 64 -4.07 -13.35 -3.52
CA ILE A 64 -2.68 -13.15 -3.08
C ILE A 64 -2.23 -14.31 -2.20
N ALA A 65 -3.03 -14.69 -1.19
CA ALA A 65 -2.71 -15.80 -0.30
C ALA A 65 -2.56 -17.13 -1.06
N LEU A 66 -3.47 -17.43 -1.99
CA LEU A 66 -3.37 -18.62 -2.84
C LEU A 66 -2.10 -18.61 -3.70
N ASN A 67 -1.71 -17.46 -4.24
CA ASN A 67 -0.46 -17.33 -5.00
C ASN A 67 0.78 -17.51 -4.13
N GLN A 68 0.76 -17.08 -2.87
CA GLN A 68 1.85 -17.30 -1.91
C GLN A 68 2.04 -18.80 -1.64
N ILE A 69 0.94 -19.51 -1.36
CA ILE A 69 0.95 -20.98 -1.19
C ILE A 69 1.50 -21.65 -2.45
N ALA A 70 1.05 -21.23 -3.64
CA ALA A 70 1.53 -21.78 -4.91
C ALA A 70 3.03 -21.53 -5.19
N ARG A 71 3.61 -20.48 -4.60
CA ARG A 71 5.04 -20.15 -4.69
C ARG A 71 5.88 -20.83 -3.59
N GLY A 72 5.25 -21.60 -2.69
CA GLY A 72 5.92 -22.18 -1.54
C GLY A 72 6.24 -21.17 -0.43
N GLU A 73 5.63 -19.99 -0.46
CA GLU A 73 5.74 -18.97 0.58
C GLU A 73 4.73 -19.25 1.72
N SER A 74 4.66 -20.51 2.15
CA SER A 74 3.79 -20.98 3.23
C SER A 74 4.62 -21.63 4.32
N GLU A 75 4.27 -21.35 5.58
CA GLU A 75 4.83 -22.05 6.73
C GLU A 75 3.96 -23.26 7.08
N GLU A 76 4.57 -24.43 7.15
CA GLU A 76 3.93 -25.65 7.62
C GLU A 76 4.30 -25.88 9.08
N PHE A 77 3.32 -26.28 9.90
CA PHE A 77 3.53 -26.58 11.31
C PHE A 77 3.06 -27.99 11.59
N ASP A 78 3.88 -28.78 12.27
CA ASP A 78 3.55 -30.16 12.64
C ASP A 78 2.46 -30.24 13.73
N THR A 79 2.22 -29.15 14.47
CA THR A 79 1.24 -29.11 15.56
C THR A 79 0.52 -27.76 15.65
N VAL A 80 -0.72 -27.80 16.15
CA VAL A 80 -1.51 -26.61 16.45
C VAL A 80 -0.81 -25.72 17.49
N ASP A 81 -0.10 -26.31 18.46
CA ASP A 81 0.64 -25.56 19.48
C ASP A 81 1.81 -24.76 18.88
N ALA A 82 2.56 -25.36 17.94
CA ALA A 82 3.65 -24.67 17.24
C ALA A 82 3.13 -23.50 16.40
N TRP A 83 2.01 -23.69 15.69
CA TRP A 83 1.33 -22.63 14.95
C TRP A 83 0.80 -21.52 15.86
N TRP A 84 0.19 -21.86 16.99
CA TRP A 84 -0.35 -20.87 17.92
C TRP A 84 0.77 -20.03 18.56
N HIS A 85 1.92 -20.64 18.84
CA HIS A 85 3.07 -19.95 19.41
C HIS A 85 3.67 -18.94 18.42
N SER A 86 3.81 -19.29 17.14
CA SER A 86 4.38 -18.38 16.12
C SER A 86 3.55 -17.12 15.90
N LEU A 87 2.23 -17.19 16.08
CA LEU A 87 1.34 -16.04 15.93
C LEU A 87 1.32 -15.09 17.14
N ASN A 88 1.67 -15.59 18.33
CA ASN A 88 1.50 -14.84 19.60
C ASN A 88 2.82 -14.56 20.33
N SER A 89 3.96 -14.89 19.74
CA SER A 89 5.28 -14.51 20.24
C SER A 89 5.64 -13.10 19.73
N ASN A 90 5.49 -12.08 20.60
CA ASN A 90 6.02 -10.73 20.40
C ASN A 90 7.55 -10.68 20.56
#